data_AF-A0A0F9AT99-F1
#
_entry.id   AF-A0A0F9AT99-F1
#
_cell.length_a   1.000
_cell.length_b   1.000
_cell.length_c   1.000
_cell.angle_alpha   90.00
_cell.angle_beta   90.00
_cell.angle_gamma   90.00
#
_symmetry.space_group_name_H-M   'P 1'
#
loop_
_entity.id
_entity.type
_entity.pdbx_description
1 polymer ?
#
loop_
_entity_poly.entity_id
_entity_poly.type
_entity_poly.pdbx_seq_one_letter_code
_entity_poly.pdbx_strand_id
1 'polypeptide(L)'
;MKGMDVTIKGHRAWVEYIKGEPEYQPWRKQPELTVWLNIDSPHSTSGFGISLPLKEYTRDELKKLIEKEGTRQWEKILAKDEAERKEMEARIARRKAAQAIGRKVAEAADVELLEDPR
;
A
#
# COMPACT_ATOMS: atom_id res chain seq x y z
N MET A 1 -24.17 -5.33 -0.52
CA MET A 1 -22.87 -5.86 -0.07
C MET A 1 -23.09 -6.61 1.24
N LYS A 2 -22.60 -7.85 1.36
CA LYS A 2 -22.61 -8.60 2.63
C LYS A 2 -21.22 -8.49 3.23
N GLY A 3 -21.01 -7.49 4.08
CA GLY A 3 -19.75 -7.22 4.77
C GLY A 3 -20.01 -6.33 5.98
N MET A 4 -19.15 -6.38 6.98
CA MET A 4 -19.25 -5.50 8.14
C MET A 4 -18.70 -4.11 7.80
N ASP A 5 -19.56 -3.08 7.83
CA ASP A 5 -19.14 -1.69 7.64
C ASP A 5 -18.34 -1.18 8.85
N VAL A 6 -17.21 -0.54 8.56
CA VAL A 6 -16.28 0.03 9.52
C VAL A 6 -15.80 1.41 9.04
N THR A 7 -15.25 2.21 9.94
CA THR A 7 -14.65 3.50 9.59
C THR A 7 -13.14 3.47 9.83
N ILE A 8 -12.36 3.66 8.76
CA ILE A 8 -10.91 3.71 8.82
C ILE A 8 -10.46 5.14 8.54
N LYS A 9 -9.91 5.83 9.54
CA LYS A 9 -9.44 7.24 9.42
C LYS A 9 -10.45 8.18 8.74
N GLY A 10 -11.74 8.04 9.05
CA GLY A 10 -12.82 8.85 8.47
C GLY A 10 -13.30 8.40 7.09
N HIS A 11 -12.69 7.38 6.49
CA HIS A 11 -13.14 6.76 5.25
C HIS A 11 -14.10 5.61 5.52
N ARG A 12 -15.06 5.43 4.61
CA ARG A 12 -15.93 4.26 4.61
C ARG A 12 -15.12 3.05 4.16
N ALA A 13 -15.22 1.97 4.94
CA ALA A 13 -14.61 0.70 4.62
C ALA A 13 -15.55 -0.45 4.96
N TRP A 14 -15.31 -1.61 4.35
CA TRP A 14 -16.06 -2.81 4.67
C TRP A 14 -15.15 -4.04 4.65
N VAL A 15 -15.47 -4.98 5.54
CA VAL A 15 -14.83 -6.28 5.57
C VAL A 15 -15.33 -7.10 4.39
N GLU A 16 -14.42 -7.54 3.53
CA GLU A 16 -14.73 -8.46 2.43
C GLU A 16 -14.72 -9.91 2.90
N TYR A 17 -13.66 -10.31 3.61
CA TYR A 17 -13.54 -11.64 4.17
C TYR A 17 -12.71 -11.64 5.45
N ILE A 18 -12.93 -12.69 6.24
CA ILE A 18 -12.15 -13.04 7.42
C ILE A 18 -11.72 -14.48 7.26
N LYS A 19 -10.43 -14.75 7.47
CA LYS A 19 -9.84 -16.09 7.37
C LYS A 19 -8.98 -16.36 8.60
N GLY A 20 -9.24 -17.48 9.28
CA GLY A 20 -8.32 -18.02 10.27
C GLY A 20 -7.14 -18.70 9.57
N GLU A 21 -5.93 -18.32 9.94
CA GLU A 21 -4.71 -18.88 9.38
C GLU A 21 -3.95 -19.67 10.46
N PRO A 22 -3.72 -20.98 10.24
CA PRO A 22 -2.98 -21.79 11.17
C PRO A 22 -1.50 -21.39 11.19
N GLU A 23 -0.78 -21.82 12.22
CA GLU A 23 0.66 -21.75 12.26
C GLU A 23 1.23 -22.68 11.17
N TYR A 24 1.68 -22.11 10.05
CA TYR A 24 2.06 -22.90 8.88
C TYR A 24 3.38 -22.47 8.24
N GLN A 25 3.99 -21.39 8.70
CA GLN A 25 5.18 -20.83 8.05
C GLN A 25 6.28 -20.47 9.07
N PRO A 26 7.57 -20.67 8.75
CA PRO A 26 8.69 -20.39 9.66
C PRO A 26 8.73 -18.95 10.19
N TRP A 27 8.15 -18.00 9.47
CA TRP A 27 8.06 -16.58 9.85
C TRP A 27 6.77 -16.21 10.58
N ARG A 28 5.78 -17.11 10.65
CA ARG A 28 4.53 -16.93 11.40
C ARG A 28 4.55 -17.83 12.63
N LYS A 29 4.86 -17.21 13.77
CA LYS A 29 5.08 -17.90 15.05
C LYS A 29 3.81 -18.19 15.84
N GLN A 30 2.65 -17.70 15.37
CA GLN A 30 1.37 -17.83 16.06
C GLN A 30 0.22 -17.88 15.04
N PRO A 31 -0.87 -18.62 15.32
CA PRO A 31 -2.07 -18.59 14.51
C PRO A 31 -2.73 -17.20 14.58
N GLU A 32 -3.25 -16.73 13.45
CA GLU A 32 -3.80 -15.38 13.32
C GLU A 32 -5.10 -15.37 12.50
N LEU A 33 -5.83 -14.27 12.63
CA LEU A 33 -7.04 -13.98 11.89
C LEU A 33 -6.71 -12.89 10.86
N THR A 34 -6.66 -13.25 9.59
CA THR A 34 -6.51 -12.32 8.47
C THR A 34 -7.87 -11.69 8.16
N VAL A 35 -7.96 -10.36 8.24
CA VAL A 35 -9.14 -9.59 7.84
C VAL A 35 -8.79 -8.77 6.61
N TRP A 36 -9.52 -8.97 5.51
CA TRP A 36 -9.37 -8.15 4.32
C TRP A 36 -10.42 -7.05 4.29
N LEU A 37 -9.94 -5.82 4.15
CA LEU A 37 -10.75 -4.61 4.12
C LEU A 37 -10.68 -3.99 2.74
N ASN A 38 -11.84 -3.59 2.20
CA ASN A 38 -11.90 -2.62 1.12
C ASN A 38 -12.16 -1.24 1.72
N ILE A 39 -11.57 -0.22 1.11
CA ILE A 39 -11.68 1.16 1.56
C ILE A 39 -12.04 2.06 0.39
N ASP A 40 -13.05 2.91 0.61
CA ASP A 40 -13.42 3.97 -0.31
C ASP A 40 -12.59 5.21 0.02
N SER A 41 -11.44 5.34 -0.65
CA SER A 41 -10.50 6.42 -0.43
C SER A 41 -10.04 7.02 -1.76
N PRO A 42 -9.65 8.31 -1.79
CA PRO A 42 -9.08 8.93 -2.99
C PRO A 42 -7.64 8.46 -3.29
N HIS A 43 -7.07 7.58 -2.47
CA HIS A 43 -5.72 7.05 -2.64
C HIS A 43 -5.73 5.84 -3.60
N SER A 44 -4.55 5.46 -4.09
CA SER A 44 -4.38 4.33 -5.01
C SER A 44 -4.74 2.98 -4.39
N THR A 45 -4.69 2.87 -3.07
CA THR A 45 -5.00 1.62 -2.36
C THR A 45 -6.52 1.48 -2.17
N SER A 46 -7.11 0.47 -2.81
CA SER A 46 -8.54 0.14 -2.73
C SER A 46 -8.87 -0.89 -1.65
N GLY A 47 -7.88 -1.60 -1.13
CA GLY A 47 -8.05 -2.59 -0.07
C GLY A 47 -6.74 -3.07 0.53
N PHE A 48 -6.79 -3.62 1.74
CA PHE A 48 -5.63 -4.09 2.46
C PHE A 48 -6.00 -5.12 3.53
N GLY A 49 -5.03 -5.96 3.89
CA GLY A 49 -5.16 -6.94 4.96
C GLY A 49 -4.66 -6.40 6.31
N ILE A 50 -5.33 -6.80 7.39
CA ILE A 50 -4.82 -6.69 8.76
C ILE A 50 -4.79 -8.08 9.41
N SER A 51 -3.84 -8.27 10.33
CA SER A 51 -3.75 -9.47 11.17
C SER A 51 -4.28 -9.16 12.57
N LEU A 52 -5.16 -10.01 13.08
CA LEU A 52 -5.64 -9.99 14.45
C LEU A 52 -5.30 -11.32 15.16
N PRO A 53 -5.24 -11.36 16.49
CA PRO A 53 -5.09 -12.62 17.23
C PRO A 53 -6.19 -13.63 16.87
N LEU A 54 -5.85 -14.92 16.74
CA LEU A 54 -6.87 -15.94 16.52
C LEU A 54 -7.58 -16.27 17.84
N LYS A 55 -8.75 -15.66 18.04
CA LYS A 55 -9.67 -15.98 19.15
C LYS A 55 -11.12 -15.70 18.74
N GLU A 56 -12.06 -16.09 19.60
CA GLU A 56 -13.45 -15.69 19.44
C GLU A 56 -13.64 -14.22 19.81
N TYR A 57 -14.43 -13.52 19.00
CA TYR A 57 -14.74 -12.11 19.18
C TYR A 57 -16.25 -11.91 19.17
N THR A 58 -16.73 -11.00 20.02
CA THR A 58 -18.05 -10.42 19.78
C THR A 58 -18.01 -9.50 18.56
N ARG A 59 -19.16 -9.27 17.91
CA ARG A 59 -19.24 -8.38 16.74
C ARG A 59 -18.69 -6.99 17.03
N ASP A 60 -19.02 -6.41 18.19
CA ASP A 60 -18.60 -5.05 18.54
C ASP A 60 -17.12 -4.97 18.91
N GLU A 61 -16.59 -6.00 19.59
CA GLU A 61 -15.16 -6.11 19.88
C GLU A 61 -14.34 -6.20 18.59
N LEU A 62 -14.77 -7.09 17.67
CA LEU A 62 -14.12 -7.27 16.39
C LEU A 62 -14.14 -5.97 15.58
N LYS A 63 -15.30 -5.30 15.51
CA LYS A 63 -15.44 -4.02 14.82
C LYS A 63 -14.45 -2.97 15.34
N LYS A 64 -14.40 -2.76 16.65
CA LYS A 64 -13.49 -1.80 17.29
C LYS A 64 -12.02 -2.12 17.02
N LEU A 65 -11.65 -3.40 17.05
CA LEU A 65 -10.29 -3.83 16.75
C LEU A 65 -9.92 -3.61 15.29
N ILE A 66 -10.83 -3.94 14.36
CA ILE A 66 -10.65 -3.68 12.93
C ILE A 66 -10.48 -2.18 12.67
N GLU A 67 -11.28 -1.32 13.30
CA GLU A 67 -11.17 0.13 13.12
C GLU A 67 -9.83 0.67 13.64
N LYS A 68 -9.39 0.21 14.81
CA LYS A 68 -8.12 0.60 15.41
C LYS A 68 -6.92 0.13 14.60
N GLU A 69 -6.85 -1.16 14.30
CA GLU A 69 -5.71 -1.75 13.60
C GLU A 69 -5.72 -1.38 12.11
N GLY A 70 -6.90 -1.32 11.51
CA GLY A 70 -7.10 -0.83 10.15
C GLY A 70 -6.64 0.60 9.98
N THR A 71 -6.94 1.48 10.95
CA THR A 71 -6.42 2.87 10.94
C THR A 71 -4.90 2.90 11.02
N ARG A 72 -4.31 2.12 11.93
CA ARG A 72 -2.84 2.04 12.06
C ARG A 72 -2.17 1.55 10.78
N GLN A 73 -2.73 0.53 10.14
CA GLN A 73 -2.18 -0.02 8.90
C GLN A 73 -2.36 0.94 7.73
N TRP A 74 -3.51 1.61 7.66
CA TRP A 74 -3.78 2.64 6.66
C TRP A 74 -2.77 3.79 6.72
N GLU A 75 -2.42 4.25 7.92
CA GLU A 75 -1.40 5.29 8.08
C GLU A 75 -0.01 4.88 7.56
N LYS A 76 0.36 3.61 7.73
CA LYS A 76 1.61 3.08 7.16
C LYS A 76 1.56 3.03 5.63
N ILE A 77 0.43 2.65 5.06
CA ILE A 77 0.22 2.64 3.60
C ILE A 77 0.38 4.06 3.05
N LEU A 78 -0.28 5.05 3.66
CA LEU A 78 -0.17 6.45 3.24
C LEU A 78 1.27 6.98 3.33
N ALA A 79 1.98 6.67 4.41
CA ALA A 79 3.37 7.08 4.57
C ALA A 79 4.29 6.45 3.51
N LYS A 80 4.04 5.18 3.15
CA LYS A 80 4.77 4.47 2.11
C LYS A 80 4.48 5.07 0.73
N ASP A 81 3.21 5.31 0.40
CA ASP A 81 2.80 5.92 -0.87
C ASP A 81 3.44 7.30 -1.06
N GLU A 82 3.51 8.13 0.00
CA GLU A 82 4.18 9.42 -0.06
C GLU A 82 5.69 9.30 -0.34
N ALA A 83 6.34 8.33 0.31
CA ALA A 83 7.77 8.08 0.12
C ALA A 83 8.06 7.60 -1.32
N GLU A 84 7.28 6.65 -1.83
CA GLU A 84 7.41 6.14 -3.19
C GLU A 84 7.15 7.24 -4.24
N ARG A 85 6.18 8.13 -4.00
CA ARG A 85 5.94 9.28 -4.87
C ARG A 85 7.15 10.20 -4.94
N LYS A 86 7.74 10.55 -3.79
CA LYS A 86 8.96 11.41 -3.73
C LYS A 86 10.14 10.75 -4.43
N GLU A 87 10.32 9.44 -4.24
CA GLU A 87 11.38 8.69 -4.93
C GLU A 87 11.16 8.67 -6.45
N MET A 88 9.92 8.47 -6.89
CA MET A 88 9.57 8.48 -8.31
C MET A 88 9.83 9.86 -8.95
N GLU A 89 9.45 10.95 -8.28
CA GLU A 89 9.74 12.31 -8.71
C GLU A 89 11.25 12.56 -8.82
N ALA A 90 12.02 12.14 -7.81
CA ALA A 90 13.49 12.25 -7.84
C ALA A 90 14.11 11.42 -8.97
N ARG A 91 13.59 10.22 -9.24
CA ARG A 91 14.04 9.36 -10.35
C ARG A 91 13.77 10.01 -11.71
N ILE A 92 12.58 10.60 -11.89
CA ILE A 92 12.23 11.34 -13.11
C ILE A 92 13.16 12.54 -13.29
N ALA A 93 13.44 13.30 -12.23
CA ALA A 93 14.35 14.44 -12.29
C ALA A 93 15.79 14.01 -12.68
N ARG A 94 16.32 12.96 -12.06
CA ARG A 94 17.64 12.38 -12.40
C ARG A 94 17.69 11.91 -13.85
N ARG A 95 16.64 11.23 -14.33
CA ARG A 95 16.55 10.81 -15.74
C ARG A 95 16.58 12.00 -16.70
N LYS A 96 15.80 13.04 -16.43
CA LYS A 96 15.79 14.27 -17.25
C LYS A 96 17.16 14.94 -17.26
N ALA A 97 17.84 15.03 -16.12
CA ALA A 97 19.18 15.60 -16.03
C ALA A 97 20.21 14.78 -16.83
N ALA A 98 20.18 13.45 -16.71
CA ALA A 98 21.06 12.57 -17.47
C ALA A 98 20.82 12.68 -18.99
N GLN A 99 19.56 12.71 -19.43
CA GLN A 99 19.21 12.92 -20.84
C GLN A 99 19.69 14.29 -21.36
N ALA A 100 19.55 15.35 -20.55
CA ALA A 100 20.03 16.68 -20.93
C ALA A 100 21.57 16.71 -21.09
N ILE A 101 22.32 16.03 -20.22
CA ILE A 101 23.77 15.89 -20.34
C ILE A 101 24.12 15.05 -21.59
N GLY A 102 23.44 13.93 -21.80
CA GLY A 102 23.64 13.07 -22.98
C GLY A 102 23.45 13.84 -24.28
N ARG A 103 22.39 14.66 -24.38
CA ARG A 103 22.16 15.55 -25.54
C ARG A 103 23.34 16.49 -25.79
N LYS A 104 23.84 17.18 -24.75
CA LYS A 104 24.98 18.09 -24.88
C LYS A 104 26.25 17.40 -25.34
N VAL A 105 26.52 16.19 -24.83
CA VAL A 105 27.70 15.41 -25.21
C VAL A 105 27.58 14.90 -26.65
N ALA A 106 26.40 14.41 -27.04
CA ALA A 106 26.14 13.95 -28.41
C ALA A 106 26.29 15.09 -29.43
N GLU A 107 25.75 16.27 -29.12
CA GLU A 107 25.92 17.49 -29.92
C GLU A 107 27.39 17.90 -30.05
N ALA A 108 28.15 17.90 -28.95
CA ALA A 108 29.58 18.26 -28.96
C ALA A 108 30.45 17.24 -29.73
N ALA A 109 30.01 15.98 -29.79
CA ALA A 109 30.71 14.90 -30.48
C ALA A 109 30.22 14.68 -31.92
N ASP A 110 29.21 15.44 -32.38
CA ASP A 110 28.56 15.29 -33.70
C ASP A 110 28.03 13.87 -33.97
N VAL A 111 27.44 13.26 -32.94
CA VAL A 111 26.83 11.92 -33.01
C VAL A 111 25.35 11.96 -32.66
N GLU A 112 24.57 11.05 -33.26
CA GLU A 112 23.14 10.94 -32.99
C GLU A 112 22.89 10.37 -31.58
N LEU A 113 22.04 11.05 -30.80
CA LEU A 113 21.64 10.56 -29.48
C LEU A 113 20.55 9.50 -29.63
N LEU A 114 20.79 8.31 -29.09
CA LEU A 114 19.78 7.28 -28.97
C LEU A 114 18.86 7.60 -27.78
N GLU A 115 17.69 8.16 -28.06
CA GLU A 115 16.68 8.43 -27.01
C GLU A 115 15.85 7.16 -26.75
N ASP A 116 15.87 6.64 -25.51
CA ASP A 116 14.98 5.55 -25.10
C ASP A 116 13.58 6.12 -24.77
N PRO A 117 12.52 5.76 -25.53
CA PRO A 117 11.20 6.37 -25.43
C PRO A 117 10.33 5.85 -24.27
N ARG A 118 10.79 4.89 -23.45
CA ARG A 118 9.94 4.18 -22.47
C ARG A 118 9.84 4.84 -21.10
#